data_AF-G1SBT1-F1
#
_entry.id   AF-G1SBT1-F1
#
_cell.length_a   1.000
_cell.length_b   1.000
_cell.length_c   1.000
_cell.angle_alpha   90.00
_cell.angle_beta   90.00
_cell.angle_gamma   90.00
#
_symmetry.space_group_name_H-M   'P 1'
#
loop_
_entity.id
_entity.type
_entity.pdbx_description
1 polymer ?
#
loop_
_entity_poly.entity_id
_entity_poly.type
_entity_poly.pdbx_seq_one_letter_code
_entity_poly.pdbx_strand_id
1 'polypeptide(L)' 'MVTRFLGPRDRELVKNWIPTAYTWGAVGAVGLVWATDWRLILDWVPYINEDNTAKKNRQAIPKNVW' A
#
# COMPACT_ATOMS: atom_id res chain seq x y z
N MET A 1 12.25 35.48 -14.69
CA MET A 1 11.36 34.77 -15.66
C MET A 1 10.37 33.80 -15.01
N VAL A 2 10.43 33.53 -13.69
CA VAL A 2 9.52 32.59 -13.00
C VAL A 2 8.13 33.20 -12.71
N THR A 3 8.02 34.53 -12.64
CA THR A 3 6.77 35.27 -12.38
C THR A 3 5.67 35.05 -13.43
N ARG A 4 6.01 34.55 -14.63
CA ARG A 4 5.02 34.17 -15.65
C ARG A 4 4.21 32.92 -15.29
N PHE A 5 4.74 32.05 -14.42
CA PHE A 5 4.07 30.82 -13.96
C PHE A 5 3.31 31.00 -12.65
N LEU A 6 3.25 32.22 -12.12
CA LEU A 6 2.58 32.58 -10.87
C LEU A 6 1.20 33.23 -11.13
N GLY A 7 0.59 32.97 -12.29
CA GLY A 7 -0.74 33.44 -12.63
C GLY A 7 -1.86 32.66 -11.92
N PRO A 8 -3.06 33.25 -11.75
CA PRO A 8 -4.24 32.53 -11.25
C PRO A 8 -4.54 31.26 -12.06
N ARG A 9 -4.33 31.33 -13.38
CA ARG A 9 -4.54 30.24 -14.33
C ARG A 9 -3.54 29.09 -14.20
N ASP A 10 -2.30 29.38 -13.82
CA ASP A 10 -1.29 28.35 -13.57
C ASP A 10 -1.62 27.56 -12.30
N ARG A 11 -2.19 28.22 -11.28
CA ARG A 11 -2.68 27.55 -10.07
C ARG A 11 -3.85 26.60 -10.35
N GLU A 12 -4.76 26.98 -11.24
CA GLU A 12 -5.86 26.10 -11.68
C GLU A 12 -5.34 24.91 -12.48
N LEU A 13 -4.36 25.12 -13.36
CA LEU A 13 -3.70 24.02 -14.06
C LEU A 13 -3.02 23.08 -13.07
N VAL A 14 -2.20 23.59 -12.15
CA VAL A 14 -1.55 22.75 -11.14
C VAL A 14 -2.58 21.95 -10.36
N LYS A 15 -3.69 22.55 -9.94
CA LYS A 15 -4.79 21.82 -9.26
C LYS A 15 -5.38 20.69 -10.08
N ASN A 16 -5.51 20.85 -11.40
CA ASN A 16 -5.99 19.78 -12.27
C ASN A 16 -4.93 18.69 -12.53
N TRP A 17 -3.64 19.03 -12.43
CA TRP A 17 -2.53 18.10 -12.58
C TRP A 17 -2.15 17.38 -11.28
N ILE A 18 -2.57 17.91 -10.12
CA ILE A 18 -2.36 17.32 -8.80
C ILE A 18 -2.81 15.84 -8.76
N PRO A 19 -4.05 15.47 -9.14
CA PRO A 19 -4.50 14.09 -9.10
C PRO A 19 -3.62 13.16 -9.93
N THR A 20 -3.28 13.56 -11.16
CA THR A 20 -2.44 12.79 -12.08
C THR A 20 -1.02 12.61 -11.53
N ALA A 21 -0.42 13.68 -10.99
CA ALA A 21 0.90 13.61 -10.36
C ALA A 21 0.90 12.70 -9.13
N TYR A 22 -0.16 12.74 -8.32
CA TYR A 22 -0.34 11.79 -7.21
C TYR A 22 -0.49 10.35 -7.68
N THR A 23 -1.26 10.10 -8.75
CA THR A 23 -1.41 8.74 -9.30
C THR A 23 -0.07 8.18 -9.79
N TRP A 24 0.70 8.95 -10.55
CA TRP A 24 2.03 8.52 -11.00
C TRP A 24 3.02 8.37 -9.84
N GLY A 25 2.96 9.25 -8.84
CA GLY A 25 3.75 9.14 -7.61
C GLY A 25 3.42 7.87 -6.83
N ALA A 26 2.14 7.54 -6.69
CA ALA A 26 1.70 6.31 -6.04
C ALA A 26 2.13 5.05 -6.82
N VAL A 27 1.98 5.05 -8.15
CA VAL A 27 2.44 3.95 -9.02
C VAL A 27 3.96 3.77 -8.92
N GLY A 28 4.73 4.87 -8.94
CA GLY A 28 6.18 4.83 -8.76
C GLY A 28 6.59 4.31 -7.38
N ALA A 29 5.91 4.77 -6.33
CA ALA A 29 6.14 4.28 -4.97
C ALA A 29 5.84 2.79 -4.85
N VAL A 30 4.68 2.32 -5.30
CA VAL A 30 4.30 0.90 -5.29
C VAL A 30 5.25 0.05 -6.14
N GLY A 31 5.66 0.56 -7.31
CA GLY A 31 6.64 -0.12 -8.17
C GLY A 31 8.00 -0.26 -7.48
N LEU A 32 8.45 0.75 -6.75
CA LEU A 32 9.72 0.72 -6.01
C LEU A 32 9.65 -0.22 -4.80
N VAL A 33 8.51 -0.24 -4.10
CA VAL A 33 8.21 -1.22 -3.04
C VAL A 33 8.32 -2.65 -3.56
N TRP A 34 7.73 -2.91 -4.73
CA TRP A 34 7.76 -4.22 -5.38
C TRP A 34 9.17 -4.60 -5.84
N ALA A 35 9.88 -3.68 -6.52
CA ALA A 35 11.22 -3.95 -7.04
C ALA A 35 12.27 -4.15 -5.94
N THR A 36 12.08 -3.51 -4.78
CA THR A 36 13.02 -3.58 -3.65
C THR A 36 12.66 -4.69 -2.66
N ASP A 37 11.61 -5.49 -2.94
CA ASP A 37 11.07 -6.52 -2.04
C ASP A 37 10.93 -5.98 -0.60
N TRP A 38 10.23 -4.85 -0.45
CA TRP A 38 10.07 -4.16 0.84
C TRP A 38 9.18 -4.98 1.78
N ARG A 39 9.83 -5.90 2.51
CA ARG A 39 9.26 -6.71 3.60
C ARG A 39 8.50 -5.88 4.64
N LEU A 40 8.85 -4.59 4.82
CA LEU A 40 8.20 -3.66 5.74
C LEU A 40 6.71 -3.37 5.40
N ILE A 41 6.32 -3.41 4.11
CA ILE A 41 4.92 -3.22 3.71
C ILE A 41 4.15 -4.53 3.75
N LEU A 42 4.81 -5.65 3.42
CA LEU A 42 4.18 -6.97 3.48
C LEU A 42 3.89 -7.39 4.94
N ASP A 43 4.78 -7.09 5.90
CA ASP A 43 4.55 -7.34 7.33
C ASP A 43 3.43 -6.45 7.92
N TRP A 44 3.06 -5.36 7.25
CA TRP A 44 1.95 -4.49 7.65
C TRP A 44 0.59 -5.03 7.18
N VAL A 45 0.55 -5.92 6.19
CA VAL A 45 -0.69 -6.53 5.69
C VAL A 45 -1.10 -7.69 6.62
N PRO A 46 -2.19 -7.56 7.40
CA PRO A 46 -2.59 -8.56 8.39
C PRO A 46 -3.19 -9.85 7.80
N TYR A 47 -3.08 -10.10 6.50
CA TYR A 47 -3.76 -11.20 5.81
C TYR A 47 -3.03 -12.55 5.90
N ILE A 48 -1.80 -12.59 6.42
CA ILE A 48 -1.00 -13.84 6.53
C ILE A 48 -1.28 -14.61 7.84
N ASN A 49 -1.93 -13.98 8.83
CA ASN A 49 -2.05 -14.55 10.18
C ASN A 49 -3.28 -15.44 10.42
N GLU A 50 -4.20 -15.56 9.46
CA GLU A 50 -5.45 -16.28 9.68
C GLU A 50 -5.28 -17.81 9.74
N ASP A 51 -4.26 -18.38 9.09
CA ASP A 51 -4.10 -19.85 9.04
C ASP A 51 -3.60 -20.48 10.35
N ASN A 52 -3.11 -19.68 11.31
CA ASN A 52 -2.53 -20.19 12.55
C ASN A 52 -3.56 -20.37 13.68
N THR A 53 -4.70 -19.69 13.62
CA THR A 53 -5.77 -19.83 14.63
C THR A 53 -6.64 -21.06 14.37
N ALA A 54 -6.87 -21.42 13.09
CA ALA A 54 -7.62 -22.62 12.72
C ALA A 54 -6.85 -23.92 13.01
N LYS A 55 -5.51 -23.91 12.93
CA LYS A 55 -4.67 -25.07 13.29
C LYS A 55 -4.58 -25.29 14.80
N LYS A 56 -4.51 -24.21 15.59
CA LYS A 56 -4.45 -24.28 17.06
C LYS A 56 -5.68 -24.99 17.66
N ASN A 57 -6.87 -24.75 17.12
CA ASN A 57 -8.11 -25.37 17.60
C ASN A 57 -8.29 -26.85 17.19
N ARG A 58 -7.59 -27.32 16.14
CA ARG A 58 -7.58 -28.75 15.78
C ARG A 58 -6.64 -29.57 16.67
N GLN A 59 -5.55 -28.97 17.16
CA GLN A 59 -4.62 -29.63 18.07
C GLN A 59 -5.18 -29.76 19.50
N ALA A 60 -6.20 -28.96 19.86
CA ALA A 60 -6.86 -28.98 21.16
C ALA A 60 -7.94 -30.06 21.29
N ILE A 61 -8.23 -30.83 20.23
CA ILE A 61 -9.13 -31.98 20.31
C ILE A 61 -8.34 -33.13 20.98
N PRO A 62 -8.77 -33.62 22.16
CA PRO A 62 -8.07 -34.70 22.83
C PRO A 62 -8.15 -35.97 21.96
N LYS A 63 -7.00 -36.61 21.73
CA LYS A 63 -6.85 -37.79 20.84
C LYS A 63 -7.39 -39.09 21.45
N ASN A 64 -8.41 -39.04 22.30
CA ASN A 64 -8.91 -40.18 23.09
C ASN A 64 -10.38 -40.51 22.84
N VAL A 65 -10.88 -40.28 21.63
CA VAL A 65 -12.12 -40.91 21.15
C VAL A 65 -11.72 -42.09 20.26
N TRP A 66 -11.47 -43.23 20.89
CA TRP A 66 -11.64 -44.64 20.48
C TRP A 66 -11.06 -45.51 21.60
#